data_AF-A0A950XAU8-F1
#
_entry.id   AF-A0A950XAU8-F1
#
_cell.length_a   1.000
_cell.length_b   1.000
_cell.length_c   1.000
_cell.angle_alpha   90.00
_cell.angle_beta   90.00
_cell.angle_gamma   90.00
#
_symmetry.space_group_name_H-M   'P 1'
#
loop_
_entity.id
_entity.type
_entity.pdbx_description
1 polymer ?
#
loop_
_entity_poly.entity_id
_entity_poly.type
_entity_poly.pdbx_seq_one_letter_code
_entity_poly.pdbx_strand_id
1 'polypeptide(L)'
;RVFAGTVDDPFYIDLGAAFDSLNLRKGTARAIGGVLTPAQDADDNTNTAPDFVSGFNVNTMAIEVPIAMLTSTGTQLPKNNPAATIGIWGTTSRPRITVRRAPNPTSYSGSFSQVQRMGNPLINELIIGTGDKDFWSMSEPVNDSQFAHYALDPLLTRVVNAVYGINVPAPPRNDLLLLMEYLPPIAAAGTPTGPVADLLRLNTGIAPATKSSRKRLGVLANDFAGFPNGRRVSDDVTDIALRVVAGGVLVRGFDVSPNNLLGDGVNTNDVPYQETFPYVAFAHSGRDSRHIDPGEPGCTMGAGPACPVN
;
A
#
# COMPACT_ATOMS: atom_id res chain seq x y z
N ARG A 1 4.16 8.86 -21.47
CA ARG A 1 5.61 8.51 -21.54
C ARG A 1 5.79 7.10 -21.00
N VAL A 2 6.87 6.38 -21.34
CA VAL A 2 7.16 5.03 -20.80
C VAL A 2 8.60 4.98 -20.30
N PHE A 3 8.81 4.32 -19.17
CA PHE A 3 10.10 3.97 -18.59
C PHE A 3 10.10 2.48 -18.25
N ALA A 4 11.20 1.80 -18.56
CA ALA A 4 11.46 0.43 -18.12
C ALA A 4 12.93 0.35 -17.72
N GLY A 5 13.21 0.01 -16.47
CA GLY A 5 14.57 -0.03 -15.97
C GLY A 5 14.66 -0.39 -14.51
N THR A 6 15.88 -0.58 -14.05
CA THR A 6 16.18 -0.85 -12.65
C THR A 6 16.15 0.46 -11.87
N VAL A 7 15.48 0.43 -10.71
CA VAL A 7 15.31 1.54 -9.77
C VAL A 7 15.46 1.01 -8.36
N ASP A 8 15.62 1.89 -7.40
CA ASP A 8 15.45 1.55 -5.99
C ASP A 8 14.01 1.05 -5.72
N ASP A 9 13.83 0.13 -4.76
CA ASP A 9 12.50 -0.42 -4.42
C ASP A 9 11.62 0.72 -3.90
N PRO A 10 10.53 1.10 -4.60
CA PRO A 10 9.73 2.23 -4.16
C PRO A 10 8.79 1.88 -3.00
N PHE A 11 8.79 0.64 -2.50
CA PHE A 11 8.07 0.28 -1.29
C PHE A 11 8.95 0.52 -0.07
N TYR A 12 8.35 0.75 1.08
CA TYR A 12 9.06 0.89 2.34
C TYR A 12 8.18 0.35 3.45
N ILE A 13 8.76 -0.50 4.29
CA ILE A 13 8.04 -1.21 5.34
C ILE A 13 9.05 -1.94 6.24
N ASP A 14 8.69 -2.10 7.50
CA ASP A 14 9.36 -3.04 8.39
C ASP A 14 8.85 -4.48 8.16
N LEU A 15 9.29 -5.14 7.06
CA LEU A 15 8.82 -6.49 6.70
C LEU A 15 9.03 -7.50 7.83
N GLY A 16 10.17 -7.41 8.52
CA GLY A 16 10.47 -8.27 9.66
C GLY A 16 9.40 -8.15 10.72
N ALA A 17 9.08 -6.94 11.18
CA ALA A 17 8.04 -6.82 12.19
C ALA A 17 6.63 -7.11 11.68
N ALA A 18 6.31 -6.73 10.45
CA ALA A 18 4.98 -6.91 9.89
C ALA A 18 4.63 -8.38 9.62
N PHE A 19 5.58 -9.15 9.07
CA PHE A 19 5.34 -10.51 8.59
C PHE A 19 6.04 -11.61 9.40
N ASP A 20 7.08 -11.30 10.19
CA ASP A 20 7.68 -12.24 11.14
C ASP A 20 7.04 -12.08 12.53
N SER A 21 5.93 -12.79 12.73
CA SER A 21 5.19 -12.91 14.01
C SER A 21 4.48 -11.64 14.53
N LEU A 22 4.28 -10.62 13.70
CA LEU A 22 3.67 -9.34 14.10
C LEU A 22 4.41 -8.74 15.30
N ASN A 23 5.73 -8.59 15.19
CA ASN A 23 6.62 -8.10 16.24
C ASN A 23 7.00 -6.63 16.03
N LEU A 24 5.99 -5.76 15.93
CA LEU A 24 6.16 -4.31 15.76
C LEU A 24 7.04 -3.71 16.87
N ARG A 25 8.00 -2.87 16.48
CA ARG A 25 8.99 -2.31 17.40
C ARG A 25 8.32 -1.43 18.46
N LYS A 26 8.87 -1.48 19.68
CA LYS A 26 8.46 -0.60 20.78
C LYS A 26 9.27 0.68 20.68
N GLY A 27 8.61 1.81 20.46
CA GLY A 27 9.27 3.10 20.64
C GLY A 27 9.79 3.23 22.08
N THR A 28 10.88 3.98 22.27
CA THR A 28 11.58 4.17 23.56
C THR A 28 10.70 4.68 24.72
N ALA A 29 9.48 5.12 24.44
CA ALA A 29 8.52 5.65 25.40
C ALA A 29 7.24 4.79 25.58
N ARG A 30 7.15 3.55 25.05
CA ARG A 30 5.86 2.84 24.93
C ARG A 30 5.85 1.38 25.34
N ALA A 31 4.76 0.97 25.98
CA ALA A 31 4.52 -0.41 26.42
C ALA A 31 4.09 -1.36 25.27
N ILE A 32 3.49 -0.79 24.22
CA ILE A 32 2.89 -1.51 23.09
C ILE A 32 3.72 -1.28 21.83
N GLY A 33 4.05 -2.36 21.12
CA GLY A 33 4.75 -2.30 19.83
C GLY A 33 3.87 -1.75 18.72
N GLY A 34 4.46 -1.03 17.77
CA GLY A 34 3.73 -0.52 16.60
C GLY A 34 2.83 0.68 16.87
N VAL A 35 3.16 1.48 17.89
CA VAL A 35 2.46 2.74 18.17
C VAL A 35 3.49 3.88 18.17
N LEU A 36 3.36 4.83 17.26
CA LEU A 36 4.25 5.99 17.07
C LEU A 36 3.99 7.13 18.05
N THR A 37 5.03 7.74 18.63
CA THR A 37 4.86 9.00 19.40
C THR A 37 4.20 10.08 18.52
N PRO A 38 3.46 11.05 19.09
CA PRO A 38 2.88 12.13 18.27
C PRO A 38 3.92 12.88 17.42
N ALA A 39 5.17 12.97 17.89
CA ALA A 39 6.26 13.56 17.13
C ALA A 39 6.70 12.68 15.94
N GLN A 40 6.85 11.36 16.16
CA GLN A 40 7.15 10.40 15.08
C GLN A 40 6.00 10.32 14.06
N ASP A 41 4.76 10.36 14.54
CA ASP A 41 3.58 10.31 13.69
C ASP A 41 3.48 11.53 12.77
N ALA A 42 3.78 12.72 13.31
CA ALA A 42 3.77 13.99 12.59
C ALA A 42 4.96 14.18 11.64
N ASP A 43 5.98 13.32 11.70
CA ASP A 43 7.15 13.38 10.83
C ASP A 43 6.93 12.55 9.56
N ASP A 44 6.70 13.23 8.44
CA ASP A 44 6.51 12.60 7.14
C ASP A 44 7.83 12.12 6.48
N ASN A 45 9.01 12.41 7.05
CA ASN A 45 10.30 12.34 6.33
C ASN A 45 11.38 11.52 7.03
N THR A 46 11.12 11.02 8.23
CA THR A 46 12.12 10.32 9.02
C THR A 46 11.63 8.94 9.42
N ASN A 47 12.46 7.93 9.17
CA ASN A 47 12.24 6.59 9.69
C ASN A 47 12.72 6.51 11.14
N THR A 48 12.01 5.75 11.96
CA THR A 48 12.42 5.34 13.31
C THR A 48 12.51 3.83 13.48
N ALA A 49 12.26 3.11 12.39
CA ALA A 49 12.47 1.68 12.22
C ALA A 49 13.22 1.43 10.89
N PRO A 50 13.93 0.32 10.73
CA PRO A 50 14.51 -0.08 9.45
C PRO A 50 13.45 -0.32 8.39
N ASP A 51 13.71 0.28 7.24
CA ASP A 51 13.11 -0.10 5.97
C ASP A 51 13.78 -1.37 5.45
N PHE A 52 13.04 -2.48 5.45
CA PHE A 52 13.57 -3.81 5.15
C PHE A 52 13.89 -4.02 3.66
N VAL A 53 13.40 -3.13 2.79
CA VAL A 53 13.69 -3.18 1.35
C VAL A 53 14.68 -2.09 0.92
N SER A 54 15.19 -1.30 1.86
CA SER A 54 16.24 -0.31 1.59
C SER A 54 17.50 -0.97 1.00
N GLY A 55 18.15 -0.25 0.07
CA GLY A 55 19.34 -0.74 -0.62
C GLY A 55 19.09 -1.80 -1.69
N PHE A 56 17.85 -2.27 -1.86
CA PHE A 56 17.49 -3.19 -2.94
C PHE A 56 17.09 -2.44 -4.20
N ASN A 57 17.34 -3.07 -5.34
CA ASN A 57 16.93 -2.58 -6.63
C ASN A 57 15.87 -3.50 -7.22
N VAL A 58 14.82 -2.92 -7.82
CA VAL A 58 13.76 -3.62 -8.53
C VAL A 58 13.69 -3.19 -9.99
N ASN A 59 13.17 -4.07 -10.85
CA ASN A 59 12.86 -3.70 -12.23
C ASN A 59 11.45 -3.10 -12.30
N THR A 60 11.37 -1.85 -12.74
CA THR A 60 10.13 -1.09 -12.78
C THR A 60 9.74 -0.77 -14.22
N MET A 61 8.45 -0.89 -14.51
CA MET A 61 7.82 -0.29 -15.68
C MET A 61 6.88 0.83 -15.21
N ALA A 62 7.12 2.06 -15.66
CA ALA A 62 6.26 3.20 -15.39
C ALA A 62 5.66 3.72 -16.69
N ILE A 63 4.36 4.03 -16.67
CA ILE A 63 3.62 4.52 -17.84
C ILE A 63 2.82 5.73 -17.42
N GLU A 64 3.04 6.85 -18.10
CA GLU A 64 2.25 8.06 -17.97
C GLU A 64 1.23 8.10 -19.12
N VAL A 65 -0.06 8.01 -18.76
CA VAL A 65 -1.19 7.94 -19.67
C VAL A 65 -2.01 9.24 -19.55
N PRO A 66 -2.35 9.94 -20.64
CA PRO A 66 -3.26 11.08 -20.61
C PRO A 66 -4.62 10.70 -20.01
N ILE A 67 -5.18 11.56 -19.13
CA ILE A 67 -6.50 11.34 -18.51
C ILE A 67 -7.60 11.08 -19.55
N ALA A 68 -7.52 11.76 -20.70
CA ALA A 68 -8.44 11.58 -21.82
C ALA A 68 -8.46 10.15 -22.41
N MET A 69 -7.44 9.31 -22.18
CA MET A 69 -7.45 7.90 -22.58
C MET A 69 -8.07 6.98 -21.52
N LEU A 70 -8.22 7.47 -20.28
CA LEU A 70 -8.71 6.70 -19.13
C LEU A 70 -10.19 7.00 -18.83
N THR A 71 -10.65 8.23 -19.05
CA THR A 71 -12.03 8.62 -18.77
C THR A 71 -12.97 8.22 -19.90
N SER A 72 -14.18 7.76 -19.56
CA SER A 72 -15.19 7.36 -20.54
C SER A 72 -15.66 8.52 -21.43
N THR A 73 -15.45 9.77 -21.00
CA THR A 73 -15.81 10.98 -21.74
C THR A 73 -14.69 11.51 -22.65
N GLY A 74 -13.49 10.93 -22.58
CA GLY A 74 -12.33 11.42 -23.34
C GLY A 74 -11.79 12.78 -22.85
N THR A 75 -12.20 13.23 -21.67
CA THR A 75 -11.86 14.54 -21.10
C THR A 75 -11.64 14.44 -19.59
N GLN A 76 -10.89 15.39 -19.02
CA GLN A 76 -10.80 15.50 -17.56
C GLN A 76 -12.09 16.14 -17.03
N LEU A 77 -12.72 15.47 -16.06
CA LEU A 77 -13.95 15.93 -15.45
C LEU A 77 -13.70 16.54 -14.06
N PRO A 78 -14.57 17.44 -13.56
CA PRO A 78 -14.48 17.97 -12.21
C PRO A 78 -14.58 16.88 -11.14
N LYS A 79 -13.93 17.06 -9.98
CA LYS A 79 -13.88 16.07 -8.88
C LYS A 79 -15.24 15.59 -8.35
N ASN A 80 -16.30 16.37 -8.54
CA ASN A 80 -17.65 16.04 -8.09
C ASN A 80 -18.48 15.31 -9.16
N ASN A 81 -17.91 15.05 -10.34
CA ASN A 81 -18.58 14.27 -11.39
C ASN A 81 -18.30 12.77 -11.18
N PRO A 82 -19.32 11.91 -11.08
CA PRO A 82 -19.15 10.46 -10.98
C PRO A 82 -18.23 9.84 -12.03
N ALA A 83 -18.28 10.32 -13.27
CA ALA A 83 -17.46 9.82 -14.37
C ALA A 83 -15.97 10.23 -14.27
N ALA A 84 -15.59 11.06 -13.28
CA ALA A 84 -14.19 11.32 -12.95
C ALA A 84 -13.52 10.15 -12.20
N THR A 85 -14.32 9.23 -11.63
CA THR A 85 -13.81 8.09 -10.86
C THR A 85 -13.58 6.89 -11.76
N ILE A 86 -12.39 6.31 -11.67
CA ILE A 86 -12.01 5.04 -12.32
C ILE A 86 -11.57 4.03 -11.26
N GLY A 87 -11.63 2.74 -11.59
CA GLY A 87 -11.09 1.66 -10.78
C GLY A 87 -10.06 0.86 -11.58
N ILE A 88 -8.92 0.57 -10.97
CA ILE A 88 -7.78 -0.07 -11.64
C ILE A 88 -7.34 -1.29 -10.83
N TRP A 89 -6.98 -2.36 -11.52
CA TRP A 89 -6.30 -3.52 -10.94
C TRP A 89 -5.31 -4.07 -11.96
N GLY A 90 -4.23 -4.66 -11.48
CA GLY A 90 -3.23 -5.34 -12.29
C GLY A 90 -3.34 -6.85 -12.14
N THR A 91 -2.95 -7.58 -13.18
CA THR A 91 -2.86 -9.04 -13.15
C THR A 91 -1.47 -9.50 -13.54
N THR A 92 -0.98 -10.56 -12.90
CA THR A 92 0.17 -11.32 -13.41
C THR A 92 -0.38 -12.56 -14.08
N SER A 93 0.08 -12.82 -15.30
CA SER A 93 -0.33 -13.98 -16.08
C SER A 93 0.86 -14.77 -16.57
N ARG A 94 0.69 -16.09 -16.71
CA ARG A 94 1.69 -16.98 -17.33
C ARG A 94 1.04 -17.89 -18.37
N PRO A 95 1.79 -18.43 -19.35
CA PRO A 95 1.27 -19.41 -20.29
C PRO A 95 0.70 -20.64 -19.57
N ARG A 96 -0.47 -21.14 -20.02
CA ARG A 96 -1.17 -22.27 -19.39
C ARG A 96 -0.37 -23.56 -19.39
N ILE A 97 0.49 -23.78 -20.40
CA ILE A 97 1.24 -25.02 -20.55
C ILE A 97 2.71 -24.75 -20.30
N THR A 98 3.27 -25.42 -19.30
CA THR A 98 4.72 -25.48 -19.04
C THR A 98 5.21 -26.90 -19.23
N VAL A 99 6.08 -27.13 -20.21
CA VAL A 99 6.72 -28.42 -20.48
C VAL A 99 8.16 -28.38 -19.97
N ARG A 100 8.43 -29.01 -18.83
CA ARG A 100 9.79 -29.18 -18.30
C ARG A 100 10.47 -30.32 -19.06
N ARG A 101 11.61 -30.06 -19.70
CA ARG A 101 12.25 -31.02 -20.62
C ARG A 101 13.73 -31.25 -20.31
N ALA A 102 14.11 -31.81 -19.16
CA ALA A 102 15.55 -32.05 -18.91
C ALA A 102 16.17 -33.02 -19.95
N PRO A 103 17.38 -32.75 -20.52
CA PRO A 103 18.29 -31.63 -20.22
C PRO A 103 18.01 -30.32 -21.00
N ASN A 104 16.98 -30.29 -21.84
CA ASN A 104 16.58 -29.12 -22.64
C ASN A 104 15.86 -28.03 -21.80
N PRO A 105 15.83 -26.78 -22.30
CA PRO A 105 15.06 -25.70 -21.68
C PRO A 105 13.56 -26.00 -21.61
N THR A 106 12.93 -25.50 -20.54
CA THR A 106 11.48 -25.46 -20.36
C THR A 106 10.80 -24.78 -21.55
N SER A 107 9.73 -25.40 -22.06
CA SER A 107 8.86 -24.82 -23.08
C SER A 107 7.62 -24.22 -22.45
N TYR A 108 7.19 -23.06 -22.95
CA TYR A 108 5.93 -22.45 -22.59
C TYR A 108 5.02 -22.35 -23.82
N SER A 109 3.74 -22.64 -23.68
CA SER A 109 2.77 -22.56 -24.77
C SER A 109 1.33 -22.38 -24.25
N GLY A 110 0.39 -22.16 -25.18
CA GLY A 110 -1.02 -21.92 -24.87
C GLY A 110 -1.31 -20.47 -24.50
N SER A 111 -2.58 -20.17 -24.22
CA SER A 111 -3.00 -18.84 -23.78
C SER A 111 -2.46 -18.51 -22.39
N PHE A 112 -2.39 -17.23 -22.08
CA PHE A 112 -2.08 -16.76 -20.73
C PHE A 112 -3.23 -17.06 -19.76
N SER A 113 -2.88 -17.38 -18.52
CA SER A 113 -3.80 -17.50 -17.40
C SER A 113 -3.31 -16.61 -16.28
N GLN A 114 -4.25 -15.88 -15.66
CA GLN A 114 -3.98 -15.14 -14.44
C GLN A 114 -3.52 -16.10 -13.34
N VAL A 115 -2.51 -15.66 -12.60
CA VAL A 115 -1.97 -16.37 -11.42
C VAL A 115 -1.86 -15.47 -10.19
N GLN A 116 -1.99 -14.16 -10.38
CA GLN A 116 -2.00 -13.15 -9.32
C GLN A 116 -2.76 -11.93 -9.80
N ARG A 117 -3.30 -11.17 -8.86
CA ARG A 117 -3.84 -9.84 -9.09
C ARG A 117 -3.55 -8.90 -7.92
N MET A 118 -3.70 -7.61 -8.17
CA MET A 118 -3.60 -6.58 -7.14
C MET A 118 -4.39 -5.33 -7.55
N GLY A 119 -5.29 -4.89 -6.67
CA GLY A 119 -5.88 -3.54 -6.70
C GLY A 119 -5.22 -2.68 -5.62
N ASN A 120 -5.77 -2.74 -4.41
CA ASN A 120 -5.22 -2.07 -3.23
C ASN A 120 -4.05 -2.87 -2.65
N PRO A 121 -2.99 -2.19 -2.18
CA PRO A 121 -1.91 -2.85 -1.45
C PRO A 121 -2.42 -3.57 -0.20
N LEU A 122 -1.75 -4.66 0.17
CA LEU A 122 -1.94 -5.40 1.41
C LEU A 122 -3.28 -6.17 1.54
N ILE A 123 -4.20 -6.07 0.59
CA ILE A 123 -5.43 -6.88 0.63
C ILE A 123 -5.10 -8.37 0.50
N ASN A 124 -4.37 -8.76 -0.54
CA ASN A 124 -3.97 -10.16 -0.72
C ASN A 124 -3.00 -10.63 0.39
N GLU A 125 -2.13 -9.74 0.86
CA GLU A 125 -1.08 -10.05 1.81
C GLU A 125 -1.62 -10.26 3.23
N LEU A 126 -2.49 -9.35 3.70
CA LEU A 126 -2.91 -9.23 5.10
C LEU A 126 -4.41 -9.45 5.36
N ILE A 127 -5.28 -9.28 4.37
CA ILE A 127 -6.74 -9.40 4.56
C ILE A 127 -7.22 -10.79 4.16
N ILE A 128 -6.82 -11.25 2.97
CA ILE A 128 -7.22 -12.56 2.46
C ILE A 128 -6.52 -13.67 3.23
N GLY A 129 -7.30 -14.60 3.76
CA GLY A 129 -6.80 -15.76 4.49
C GLY A 129 -5.97 -16.69 3.62
N THR A 130 -4.90 -17.26 4.19
CA THR A 130 -3.95 -18.13 3.49
C THR A 130 -4.60 -19.28 2.71
N GLY A 131 -5.70 -19.85 3.22
CA GLY A 131 -6.43 -20.93 2.54
C GLY A 131 -7.08 -20.53 1.22
N ASP A 132 -7.37 -19.24 1.04
CA ASP A 132 -8.06 -18.71 -0.14
C ASP A 132 -7.18 -17.82 -1.02
N LYS A 133 -5.90 -17.59 -0.67
CA LYS A 133 -5.01 -16.69 -1.42
C LYS A 133 -4.87 -17.11 -2.88
N ASP A 134 -4.67 -18.40 -3.17
CA ASP A 134 -4.59 -18.89 -4.54
C ASP A 134 -5.91 -18.66 -5.31
N PHE A 135 -7.06 -18.88 -4.65
CA PHE A 135 -8.37 -18.66 -5.25
C PHE A 135 -8.62 -17.17 -5.52
N TRP A 136 -8.28 -16.31 -4.55
CA TRP A 136 -8.28 -14.85 -4.71
C TRP A 136 -7.44 -14.42 -5.89
N SER A 137 -6.19 -14.87 -5.96
CA SER A 137 -5.20 -14.50 -6.98
C SER A 137 -5.59 -14.90 -8.39
N MET A 138 -6.38 -15.97 -8.54
CA MET A 138 -6.90 -16.44 -9.83
C MET A 138 -8.33 -15.96 -10.14
N SER A 139 -9.01 -15.29 -9.22
CA SER A 139 -10.36 -14.73 -9.40
C SER A 139 -10.32 -13.32 -10.02
N GLU A 140 -11.45 -12.86 -10.55
CA GLU A 140 -11.64 -11.48 -11.01
C GLU A 140 -12.40 -10.64 -9.96
N PRO A 141 -12.14 -9.33 -9.83
CA PRO A 141 -12.73 -8.47 -8.81
C PRO A 141 -14.25 -8.40 -8.83
N VAL A 142 -14.88 -8.65 -9.99
CA VAL A 142 -16.33 -8.74 -10.10
C VAL A 142 -16.94 -9.83 -9.20
N ASN A 143 -16.14 -10.82 -8.80
CA ASN A 143 -16.53 -11.93 -7.94
C ASN A 143 -16.11 -11.73 -6.48
N ASP A 144 -15.57 -10.57 -6.07
CA ASP A 144 -14.96 -10.42 -4.74
C ASP A 144 -15.95 -10.46 -3.57
N SER A 145 -17.26 -10.42 -3.85
CA SER A 145 -18.29 -10.69 -2.84
C SER A 145 -18.09 -12.04 -2.14
N GLN A 146 -17.50 -13.04 -2.82
CA GLN A 146 -17.17 -14.33 -2.23
C GLN A 146 -16.08 -14.24 -1.13
N PHE A 147 -15.30 -13.16 -1.11
CA PHE A 147 -14.23 -12.91 -0.14
C PHE A 147 -14.57 -11.82 0.89
N ALA A 148 -15.75 -11.18 0.79
CA ALA A 148 -16.13 -10.05 1.62
C ALA A 148 -16.04 -10.32 3.14
N HIS A 149 -16.23 -11.58 3.55
CA HIS A 149 -16.12 -12.01 4.94
C HIS A 149 -14.74 -11.70 5.56
N TYR A 150 -13.66 -11.72 4.77
CA TYR A 150 -12.32 -11.34 5.24
C TYR A 150 -12.22 -9.86 5.61
N ALA A 151 -12.91 -8.99 4.88
CA ALA A 151 -12.97 -7.56 5.21
C ALA A 151 -13.94 -7.28 6.36
N LEU A 152 -15.04 -8.03 6.47
CA LEU A 152 -16.04 -7.84 7.53
C LEU A 152 -15.58 -8.34 8.90
N ASP A 153 -14.65 -9.31 8.94
CA ASP A 153 -14.04 -9.82 10.17
C ASP A 153 -12.55 -10.13 9.95
N PRO A 154 -11.69 -9.10 9.81
CA PRO A 154 -10.29 -9.32 9.48
C PRO A 154 -9.54 -10.05 10.58
N LEU A 155 -8.85 -11.13 10.21
CA LEU A 155 -7.98 -11.87 11.13
C LEU A 155 -6.90 -10.96 11.74
N LEU A 156 -6.34 -10.04 10.94
CA LEU A 156 -5.34 -9.07 11.41
C LEU A 156 -5.84 -8.26 12.62
N THR A 157 -7.09 -7.78 12.59
CA THR A 157 -7.69 -7.02 13.70
C THR A 157 -7.72 -7.85 14.99
N ARG A 158 -8.07 -9.14 14.89
CA ARG A 158 -8.10 -10.06 16.04
C ARG A 158 -6.70 -10.35 16.58
N VAL A 159 -5.73 -10.58 15.70
CA VAL A 159 -4.34 -10.85 16.09
C VAL A 159 -3.73 -9.64 16.76
N VAL A 160 -3.88 -8.44 16.19
CA VAL A 160 -3.39 -7.19 16.80
C VAL A 160 -4.01 -6.97 18.18
N ASN A 161 -5.33 -7.17 18.34
CA ASN A 161 -5.98 -7.10 19.65
C ASN A 161 -5.42 -8.12 20.64
N ALA A 162 -5.20 -9.37 20.22
CA ALA A 162 -4.68 -10.43 21.07
C ALA A 162 -3.22 -10.21 21.51
N VAL A 163 -2.37 -9.71 20.62
CA VAL A 163 -0.94 -9.48 20.87
C VAL A 163 -0.71 -8.19 21.67
N TYR A 164 -1.44 -7.13 21.35
CA TYR A 164 -1.17 -5.78 21.86
C TYR A 164 -2.20 -5.23 22.84
N GLY A 165 -3.36 -5.89 22.98
CA GLY A 165 -4.43 -5.47 23.89
C GLY A 165 -5.09 -4.15 23.51
N ILE A 166 -4.92 -3.66 22.29
CA ILE A 166 -5.57 -2.43 21.82
C ILE A 166 -7.06 -2.66 21.61
N ASN A 167 -7.90 -1.66 21.91
CA ASN A 167 -9.32 -1.77 21.62
C ASN A 167 -9.55 -1.79 20.11
N VAL A 168 -10.39 -2.70 19.60
CA VAL A 168 -10.69 -2.82 18.17
C VAL A 168 -12.20 -2.86 17.95
N PRO A 169 -12.74 -2.33 16.84
CA PRO A 169 -14.16 -2.40 16.58
C PRO A 169 -14.61 -3.86 16.41
N ALA A 170 -15.77 -4.19 16.95
CA ALA A 170 -16.39 -5.50 16.73
C ALA A 170 -16.81 -5.67 15.27
N PRO A 171 -16.77 -6.90 14.72
CA PRO A 171 -17.38 -7.18 13.42
C PRO A 171 -18.92 -6.99 13.48
N PRO A 172 -19.58 -6.70 12.36
CA PRO A 172 -19.01 -6.56 11.01
C PRO A 172 -18.32 -5.22 10.77
N ARG A 173 -17.11 -5.25 10.21
CA ARG A 173 -16.28 -4.10 9.82
C ARG A 173 -16.71 -3.48 8.49
N ASN A 174 -17.95 -3.00 8.44
CA ASN A 174 -18.52 -2.35 7.24
C ASN A 174 -17.75 -1.09 6.81
N ASP A 175 -17.01 -0.47 7.71
CA ASP A 175 -16.13 0.67 7.41
C ASP A 175 -15.01 0.31 6.42
N LEU A 176 -14.60 -0.96 6.36
CA LEU A 176 -13.58 -1.44 5.43
C LEU A 176 -14.12 -1.66 4.01
N LEU A 177 -15.45 -1.72 3.83
CA LEU A 177 -16.05 -1.77 2.49
C LEU A 177 -15.73 -0.52 1.66
N LEU A 178 -15.41 0.62 2.30
CA LEU A 178 -14.90 1.83 1.62
C LEU A 178 -13.65 1.56 0.77
N LEU A 179 -12.84 0.56 1.11
CA LEU A 179 -11.66 0.17 0.32
C LEU A 179 -12.01 -0.74 -0.87
N MET A 180 -13.20 -1.35 -0.86
CA MET A 180 -13.65 -2.32 -1.85
C MET A 180 -14.83 -1.84 -2.70
N GLU A 181 -15.43 -0.71 -2.35
CA GLU A 181 -16.61 -0.13 -3.01
C GLU A 181 -16.35 1.33 -3.44
N TYR A 182 -17.17 1.86 -4.33
CA TYR A 182 -17.10 3.25 -4.78
C TYR A 182 -17.86 4.18 -3.82
N LEU A 183 -17.21 4.55 -2.73
CA LEU A 183 -17.80 5.43 -1.71
C LEU A 183 -17.00 6.75 -1.56
N PRO A 184 -17.68 7.89 -1.24
CA PRO A 184 -16.99 9.13 -0.88
C PRO A 184 -16.14 8.96 0.40
N PRO A 185 -15.06 9.73 0.58
CA PRO A 185 -14.58 10.82 -0.28
C PRO A 185 -13.71 10.37 -1.46
N ILE A 186 -13.46 9.06 -1.60
CA ILE A 186 -12.58 8.50 -2.63
C ILE A 186 -13.26 8.60 -4.00
N ALA A 187 -14.48 8.08 -4.10
CA ALA A 187 -15.33 8.25 -5.27
C ALA A 187 -16.07 9.58 -5.19
N ALA A 188 -16.30 10.22 -6.35
CA ALA A 188 -17.13 11.40 -6.43
C ALA A 188 -18.55 11.12 -5.88
N ALA A 189 -19.14 12.08 -5.18
CA ALA A 189 -20.51 11.95 -4.68
C ALA A 189 -21.49 11.61 -5.83
N GLY A 190 -22.36 10.61 -5.61
CA GLY A 190 -23.27 10.10 -6.64
C GLY A 190 -22.68 9.03 -7.56
N THR A 191 -21.42 8.63 -7.37
CA THR A 191 -20.88 7.41 -8.00
C THR A 191 -21.65 6.20 -7.46
N PRO A 192 -22.19 5.31 -8.32
CA PRO A 192 -22.79 4.07 -7.85
C PRO A 192 -21.76 3.24 -7.08
N THR A 193 -22.14 2.73 -5.90
CA THR A 193 -21.27 1.94 -5.01
C THR A 193 -20.56 0.79 -5.73
N GLY A 194 -21.23 0.19 -6.73
CA GLY A 194 -20.71 -0.96 -7.46
C GLY A 194 -20.69 -2.23 -6.59
N PRO A 195 -20.15 -3.34 -7.11
CA PRO A 195 -19.90 -4.53 -6.30
C PRO A 195 -18.72 -4.31 -5.35
N VAL A 196 -18.64 -5.14 -4.31
CA VAL A 196 -17.40 -5.39 -3.58
C VAL A 196 -16.37 -5.90 -4.59
N ALA A 197 -15.29 -5.16 -4.77
CA ALA A 197 -14.23 -5.44 -5.73
C ALA A 197 -12.92 -4.82 -5.26
N ASP A 198 -11.81 -5.55 -5.28
CA ASP A 198 -10.48 -4.96 -5.08
C ASP A 198 -10.00 -4.27 -6.35
N LEU A 199 -10.29 -2.97 -6.42
CA LEU A 199 -9.80 -2.02 -7.41
C LEU A 199 -9.19 -0.83 -6.67
N LEU A 200 -8.04 -0.36 -7.10
CA LEU A 200 -7.53 0.94 -6.66
C LEU A 200 -8.36 2.03 -7.35
N ARG A 201 -9.19 2.73 -6.57
CA ARG A 201 -10.05 3.79 -7.08
C ARG A 201 -9.26 5.08 -7.24
N LEU A 202 -9.47 5.81 -8.33
CA LEU A 202 -8.87 7.12 -8.56
C LEU A 202 -9.91 8.09 -9.10
N ASN A 203 -10.08 9.22 -8.45
CA ASN A 203 -10.82 10.37 -8.94
C ASN A 203 -9.87 11.30 -9.72
N THR A 204 -9.93 11.19 -11.05
CA THR A 204 -9.09 11.97 -11.98
C THR A 204 -9.39 13.46 -12.00
N GLY A 205 -10.47 13.90 -11.34
CA GLY A 205 -10.81 15.30 -11.14
C GLY A 205 -10.11 15.93 -9.94
N ILE A 206 -9.44 15.14 -9.11
CA ILE A 206 -8.58 15.63 -8.01
C ILE A 206 -7.16 15.82 -8.56
N ALA A 207 -6.65 17.05 -8.45
CA ALA A 207 -5.29 17.35 -8.88
C ALA A 207 -4.24 16.69 -7.95
N PRO A 208 -3.09 16.23 -8.48
CA PRO A 208 -2.00 15.76 -7.65
C PRO A 208 -1.52 16.84 -6.66
N ALA A 209 -1.23 16.44 -5.42
CA ALA A 209 -0.63 17.31 -4.42
C ALA A 209 0.84 17.64 -4.77
N THR A 210 1.30 18.85 -4.45
CA THR A 210 2.71 19.21 -4.60
C THR A 210 3.56 18.53 -3.52
N LYS A 211 4.88 18.38 -3.75
CA LYS A 211 5.80 17.81 -2.76
C LYS A 211 5.62 18.37 -1.35
N SER A 212 5.49 19.70 -1.22
CA SER A 212 5.39 20.37 0.08
C SER A 212 4.05 20.17 0.78
N SER A 213 3.00 19.76 0.06
CA SER A 213 1.66 19.56 0.63
C SER A 213 1.30 18.08 0.81
N ARG A 214 2.11 17.16 0.27
CA ARG A 214 1.88 15.72 0.38
C ARG A 214 2.03 15.26 1.83
N LYS A 215 1.13 14.39 2.25
CA LYS A 215 1.16 13.70 3.55
C LYS A 215 1.24 12.20 3.36
N ARG A 216 2.11 11.53 4.11
CA ARG A 216 2.34 10.07 3.95
C ARG A 216 1.05 9.28 4.24
N LEU A 217 0.22 9.78 5.16
CA LEU A 217 -1.06 9.17 5.56
C LEU A 217 -2.24 9.51 4.63
N GLY A 218 -2.01 10.25 3.53
CA GLY A 218 -3.01 10.54 2.51
C GLY A 218 -4.33 11.07 3.09
N VAL A 219 -5.44 10.39 2.77
CA VAL A 219 -6.78 10.80 3.20
C VAL A 219 -6.92 10.92 4.72
N LEU A 220 -6.24 10.08 5.52
CA LEU A 220 -6.28 10.16 6.99
C LEU A 220 -5.68 11.47 7.53
N ALA A 221 -4.79 12.12 6.76
CA ALA A 221 -4.21 13.42 7.07
C ALA A 221 -4.87 14.58 6.28
N ASN A 222 -6.09 14.40 5.77
CA ASN A 222 -6.81 15.35 4.92
C ASN A 222 -6.13 15.66 3.56
N ASP A 223 -5.20 14.83 3.11
CA ASP A 223 -4.62 14.88 1.78
C ASP A 223 -5.39 13.95 0.83
N PHE A 224 -6.48 14.47 0.24
CA PHE A 224 -7.36 13.71 -0.65
C PHE A 224 -6.74 13.34 -2.01
N ALA A 225 -5.52 13.78 -2.31
CA ALA A 225 -4.78 13.33 -3.49
C ALA A 225 -3.88 12.11 -3.22
N GLY A 226 -3.86 11.62 -1.97
CA GLY A 226 -3.15 10.40 -1.58
C GLY A 226 -4.05 9.19 -1.43
N PHE A 227 -3.43 8.05 -1.12
CA PHE A 227 -4.11 6.79 -0.88
C PHE A 227 -5.28 6.93 0.13
N PRO A 228 -6.43 6.29 -0.13
CA PRO A 228 -6.75 5.39 -1.26
C PRO A 228 -7.34 6.05 -2.52
N ASN A 229 -7.18 7.37 -2.73
CA ASN A 229 -7.50 8.00 -4.02
C ASN A 229 -6.33 7.85 -5.01
N GLY A 230 -6.25 6.67 -5.61
CA GLY A 230 -5.03 6.18 -6.24
C GLY A 230 -4.00 5.81 -5.18
N ARG A 231 -2.75 5.68 -5.59
CA ARG A 231 -1.61 5.54 -4.69
C ARG A 231 -0.43 6.28 -5.28
N ARG A 232 0.14 7.20 -4.52
CA ARG A 232 1.46 7.75 -4.80
C ARG A 232 2.49 6.79 -4.22
N VAL A 233 3.66 6.70 -4.83
CA VAL A 233 4.74 5.85 -4.30
C VAL A 233 5.14 6.23 -2.88
N SER A 234 5.00 7.52 -2.52
CA SER A 234 5.25 8.06 -1.18
C SER A 234 4.08 7.97 -0.20
N ASP A 235 3.01 7.25 -0.53
CA ASP A 235 1.92 7.02 0.44
C ASP A 235 2.26 5.81 1.30
N ASP A 236 2.19 6.00 2.61
CA ASP A 236 2.50 5.01 3.64
C ASP A 236 1.31 4.09 3.85
N VAL A 237 1.16 3.15 2.92
CA VAL A 237 0.03 2.23 2.89
C VAL A 237 0.07 1.23 4.05
N THR A 238 1.23 1.00 4.66
CA THR A 238 1.38 0.13 5.83
C THR A 238 0.72 0.78 7.04
N ASP A 239 1.09 2.02 7.37
CA ASP A 239 0.46 2.75 8.47
C ASP A 239 -1.02 2.99 8.24
N ILE A 240 -1.40 3.38 7.01
CA ILE A 240 -2.82 3.59 6.66
C ILE A 240 -3.61 2.28 6.85
N ALA A 241 -3.10 1.15 6.35
CA ALA A 241 -3.76 -0.14 6.52
C ALA A 241 -3.83 -0.56 7.98
N LEU A 242 -2.76 -0.37 8.77
CA LEU A 242 -2.73 -0.72 10.17
C LEU A 242 -3.77 0.11 10.97
N ARG A 243 -3.88 1.41 10.71
CA ARG A 243 -4.87 2.29 11.37
C ARG A 243 -6.30 1.97 10.95
N VAL A 244 -6.54 1.75 9.66
CA VAL A 244 -7.89 1.50 9.15
C VAL A 244 -8.36 0.08 9.52
N VAL A 245 -7.54 -0.94 9.24
CA VAL A 245 -7.91 -2.34 9.45
C VAL A 245 -7.79 -2.74 10.91
N ALA A 246 -6.63 -2.54 11.54
CA ALA A 246 -6.45 -2.95 12.93
C ALA A 246 -6.99 -1.90 13.91
N GLY A 247 -6.62 -0.63 13.72
CA GLY A 247 -7.07 0.47 14.57
C GLY A 247 -8.54 0.84 14.40
N GLY A 248 -9.15 0.55 13.25
CA GLY A 248 -10.54 0.92 13.01
C GLY A 248 -10.83 2.41 13.09
N VAL A 249 -9.87 3.28 12.72
CA VAL A 249 -9.98 4.74 12.85
C VAL A 249 -11.16 5.35 12.07
N LEU A 250 -11.74 4.61 11.12
CA LEU A 250 -12.96 5.03 10.41
C LEU A 250 -14.24 4.81 11.23
N VAL A 251 -14.16 4.03 12.31
CA VAL A 251 -15.26 3.76 13.23
C VAL A 251 -15.28 4.80 14.35
N ARG A 252 -16.45 5.38 14.60
CA ARG A 252 -16.64 6.39 15.65
C ARG A 252 -16.14 5.87 17.01
N GLY A 253 -15.25 6.64 17.63
CA GLY A 253 -14.68 6.34 18.95
C GLY A 253 -13.39 5.52 18.92
N PHE A 254 -12.92 5.10 17.74
CA PHE A 254 -11.66 4.37 17.56
C PHE A 254 -10.55 5.22 16.95
N ASP A 255 -10.84 6.42 16.44
CA ASP A 255 -9.83 7.41 16.05
C ASP A 255 -9.23 8.13 17.28
N VAL A 256 -8.66 7.34 18.18
CA VAL A 256 -8.03 7.79 19.44
C VAL A 256 -6.79 6.95 19.72
N SER A 257 -5.90 7.44 20.58
CA SER A 257 -4.71 6.68 20.96
C SER A 257 -5.09 5.37 21.67
N PRO A 258 -4.43 4.23 21.37
CA PRO A 258 -3.28 4.09 20.48
C PRO A 258 -3.61 3.93 18.98
N ASN A 259 -4.86 3.67 18.63
CA ASN A 259 -5.32 3.27 17.30
C ASN A 259 -4.98 4.29 16.19
N ASN A 260 -5.10 5.59 16.49
CA ASN A 260 -4.78 6.66 15.55
C ASN A 260 -3.28 6.94 15.40
N LEU A 261 -2.43 6.27 16.19
CA LEU A 261 -0.97 6.37 16.17
C LEU A 261 -0.32 5.04 15.80
N LEU A 262 -1.08 4.05 15.32
CA LEU A 262 -0.50 2.80 14.88
C LEU A 262 0.40 3.02 13.66
N GLY A 263 1.58 2.41 13.68
CA GLY A 263 2.48 2.43 12.55
C GLY A 263 3.69 1.53 12.73
N ASP A 264 4.39 1.24 11.64
CA ASP A 264 5.59 0.39 11.65
C ASP A 264 6.88 1.18 11.91
N GLY A 265 6.82 2.51 11.81
CA GLY A 265 7.93 3.42 12.05
C GLY A 265 8.80 3.68 10.81
N VAL A 266 8.39 3.20 9.65
CA VAL A 266 9.03 3.44 8.35
C VAL A 266 8.15 4.41 7.56
N ASN A 267 8.41 5.71 7.72
CA ASN A 267 7.55 6.77 7.20
C ASN A 267 7.91 7.20 5.76
N THR A 268 9.11 6.87 5.29
CA THR A 268 9.62 7.25 3.96
C THR A 268 10.56 6.19 3.39
N ASN A 269 10.70 6.20 2.07
CA ASN A 269 11.74 5.49 1.34
C ASN A 269 13.15 5.96 1.71
N ASP A 270 14.14 5.09 1.59
CA ASP A 270 15.56 5.39 1.86
C ASP A 270 16.18 6.33 0.82
N VAL A 271 15.76 6.23 -0.44
CA VAL A 271 16.15 7.14 -1.52
C VAL A 271 15.00 8.09 -1.86
N PRO A 272 15.24 9.42 -1.93
CA PRO A 272 14.19 10.36 -2.29
C PRO A 272 13.62 10.12 -3.70
N TYR A 273 12.29 10.08 -3.79
CA TYR A 273 11.59 10.02 -5.07
C TYR A 273 11.83 11.24 -5.96
N GLN A 274 11.65 11.05 -7.26
CA GLN A 274 11.71 12.12 -8.25
C GLN A 274 10.37 12.85 -8.36
N GLU A 275 10.41 14.18 -8.58
CA GLU A 275 9.20 14.99 -8.84
C GLU A 275 8.81 15.04 -10.33
N THR A 276 9.54 14.30 -11.15
CA THR A 276 9.33 14.17 -12.59
C THR A 276 9.27 12.69 -12.96
N PHE A 277 8.52 12.37 -14.02
CA PHE A 277 8.46 11.01 -14.57
C PHE A 277 9.87 10.39 -14.70
N PRO A 278 10.11 9.16 -14.20
CA PRO A 278 9.12 8.14 -13.80
C PRO A 278 8.67 8.17 -12.34
N TYR A 279 9.00 9.23 -11.58
CA TYR A 279 8.61 9.45 -10.17
C TYR A 279 9.20 8.46 -9.14
N VAL A 280 9.89 7.42 -9.57
CA VAL A 280 10.63 6.48 -8.72
C VAL A 280 12.09 6.93 -8.53
N ALA A 281 12.71 6.49 -7.44
CA ALA A 281 14.09 6.84 -7.11
C ALA A 281 15.11 6.22 -8.09
N PHE A 282 16.34 6.74 -8.11
CA PHE A 282 17.43 6.14 -8.89
C PHE A 282 17.90 4.85 -8.23
N ALA A 283 18.31 3.87 -9.04
CA ALA A 283 18.88 2.62 -8.54
C ALA A 283 20.14 2.84 -7.71
N HIS A 284 20.33 1.99 -6.71
CA HIS A 284 21.59 1.89 -5.97
C HIS A 284 22.73 1.38 -6.87
N SER A 285 23.97 1.75 -6.51
CA SER A 285 25.18 1.28 -7.20
C SER A 285 25.28 -0.24 -7.17
N GLY A 286 25.39 -0.90 -8.33
CA GLY A 286 25.59 -2.35 -8.38
C GLY A 286 26.95 -2.84 -7.86
N ARG A 287 27.89 -1.93 -7.55
CA ARG A 287 29.21 -2.25 -6.97
C ARG A 287 29.28 -1.94 -5.48
N ASP A 288 28.70 -0.81 -5.09
CA ASP A 288 28.89 -0.20 -3.76
C ASP A 288 27.58 -0.12 -2.96
N SER A 289 26.50 -0.78 -3.41
CA SER A 289 25.27 -0.86 -2.63
C SER A 289 25.48 -1.65 -1.36
N ARG A 290 24.87 -1.17 -0.28
CA ARG A 290 24.84 -1.84 1.02
C ARG A 290 23.48 -1.58 1.65
N HIS A 291 22.90 -2.64 2.20
CA HIS A 291 21.79 -2.56 3.15
C HIS A 291 22.38 -2.01 4.46
N ILE A 292 21.94 -0.82 4.87
CA ILE A 292 22.43 -0.19 6.11
C ILE A 292 21.42 -0.46 7.21
N ASP A 293 21.83 -1.31 8.15
CA ASP A 293 20.99 -1.65 9.29
C ASP A 293 21.00 -0.52 10.36
N PRO A 294 19.93 -0.43 11.15
CA PRO A 294 19.86 0.34 12.39
C PRO A 294 21.08 0.12 13.30
N GLY A 295 21.87 1.16 13.54
CA GLY A 295 23.01 1.11 14.48
C GLY A 295 24.39 0.88 13.86
N GLU A 296 24.48 0.75 12.53
CA GLU A 296 25.77 0.70 11.83
C GLU A 296 26.39 2.10 11.63
N PRO A 297 27.73 2.25 11.64
CA PRO A 297 28.39 3.54 11.36
C PRO A 297 28.00 4.12 9.98
N GLY A 298 27.50 5.36 9.92
CA GLY A 298 27.02 6.03 8.69
C GLY A 298 25.54 6.42 8.69
N CYS A 299 24.86 6.12 9.79
CA CYS A 299 23.41 6.27 10.01
C CYS A 299 22.90 7.72 10.16
N THR A 300 21.93 8.21 9.38
CA THR A 300 21.46 9.62 9.51
C THR A 300 19.95 9.88 9.72
N MET A 301 19.13 8.88 10.06
CA MET A 301 17.70 9.05 10.38
C MET A 301 16.96 10.01 9.41
N GLY A 302 17.04 9.77 8.11
CA GLY A 302 16.25 10.51 7.10
C GLY A 302 16.72 11.92 6.73
N ALA A 303 17.71 12.51 7.41
CA ALA A 303 18.30 13.81 7.02
C ALA A 303 19.51 13.68 6.05
N GLY A 304 19.83 12.46 5.62
CA GLY A 304 20.94 12.03 4.77
C GLY A 304 20.85 10.52 4.48
N PRO A 305 21.95 9.80 4.15
CA PRO A 305 21.93 8.34 3.96
C PRO A 305 21.30 7.58 5.13
N ALA A 306 20.36 6.69 4.80
CA ALA A 306 19.36 6.11 5.70
C ALA A 306 19.96 5.35 6.90
N CYS A 307 19.25 5.40 8.03
CA CYS A 307 19.34 4.46 9.15
C CYS A 307 18.55 4.96 10.37
N PRO A 308 17.77 4.09 11.05
CA PRO A 308 17.44 4.30 12.46
C PRO A 308 17.25 3.03 13.33
N VAL A 309 17.83 3.10 14.53
CA VAL A 309 18.00 2.22 15.73
C VAL A 309 16.89 1.25 16.22
N ASN A 310 17.36 0.07 16.68
CA ASN A 310 16.89 -0.91 17.69
C ASN A 310 15.41 -0.94 18.11
#